data_AF-A0A357HIV1-F1
#
_entry.id   AF-A0A357HIV1-F1
#
_cell.length_a   1.000
_cell.length_b   1.000
_cell.length_c   1.000
_cell.angle_alpha   90.00
_cell.angle_beta   90.00
_cell.angle_gamma   90.00
#
_symmetry.space_group_name_H-M   'P 1'
#
loop_
_entity.id
_entity.type
_entity.pdbx_description
1 polymer ?
#
loop_
_entity_poly.entity_id
_entity_poly.type
_entity_poly.pdbx_seq_one_letter_code
_entity_poly.pdbx_strand_id
1 'polypeptide(L)'
;MKRLATILLLAIALSYAKTSPYVLVLGIAQDGGMPHAGCMKSCCKDIWKKPEKHLKVSAIAIIDPETKQSWMIDATPDFPAQHQIVTKEYQSELKGIFLTHGHIGHYTGLIHLGREVMGASSIPVYAM
;
A
#
# COMPACT_ATOMS: atom_id res chain seq x y z
N MET A 1 5.39 41.42 -16.98
CA MET A 1 4.40 40.46 -17.54
C MET A 1 4.95 39.05 -17.69
N LYS A 2 6.05 38.80 -18.43
CA LYS A 2 6.60 37.43 -18.61
C LYS A 2 6.94 36.71 -17.29
N ARG A 3 7.63 37.37 -16.34
CA ARG A 3 7.95 36.79 -15.02
C ARG A 3 6.71 36.45 -14.18
N LEU A 4 5.66 37.27 -14.25
CA LEU A 4 4.41 37.03 -13.53
C LEU A 4 3.66 35.81 -14.11
N ALA A 5 3.64 35.68 -15.44
CA ALA A 5 3.08 34.52 -16.12
C ALA A 5 3.85 33.23 -15.79
N THR A 6 5.19 33.29 -15.74
CA THR A 6 6.02 32.13 -15.35
C THR A 6 5.77 31.68 -13.92
N ILE A 7 5.65 32.63 -12.97
CA ILE A 7 5.34 32.32 -11.56
C ILE A 7 3.94 31.69 -11.45
N LEU A 8 2.95 32.22 -12.18
CA LEU A 8 1.60 31.69 -12.18
C LEU A 8 1.53 30.26 -12.77
N LEU A 9 2.20 30.02 -13.89
CA LEU A 9 2.31 28.69 -14.51
C LEU A 9 2.97 27.68 -13.56
N LEU A 10 4.02 28.08 -12.85
CA LEU A 10 4.69 27.22 -11.87
C LEU A 10 3.77 26.90 -10.68
N ALA A 11 3.03 27.89 -10.17
CA ALA A 11 2.09 27.68 -9.07
C ALA A 11 0.95 26.72 -9.44
N ILE A 12 0.42 26.81 -10.66
CA ILE A 12 -0.60 25.89 -11.19
C ILE A 12 -0.04 24.47 -11.30
N ALA A 13 1.16 24.31 -11.85
CA ALA A 13 1.81 23.00 -11.97
C ALA A 13 2.06 22.35 -10.61
N LEU A 14 2.53 23.11 -9.61
CA LEU A 14 2.71 22.61 -8.23
C LEU A 14 1.38 22.23 -7.57
N SER A 15 0.31 22.97 -7.85
CA SER A 15 -1.02 22.67 -7.31
C SER A 15 -1.59 21.39 -7.91
N TYR A 16 -1.41 21.19 -9.22
CA TYR A 16 -1.83 19.98 -9.92
C TYR A 16 -1.03 18.75 -9.50
N ALA A 17 0.28 18.90 -9.30
CA ALA A 17 1.13 17.83 -8.76
C ALA A 17 0.69 17.38 -7.36
N LYS A 18 0.10 18.27 -6.56
CA LYS A 18 -0.44 17.95 -5.23
C LYS A 18 -1.74 17.13 -5.29
N THR A 19 -2.48 17.22 -6.38
CA THR A 19 -3.78 16.53 -6.57
C THR A 19 -3.71 15.37 -7.55
N SER A 20 -2.55 15.11 -8.17
CA SER A 20 -2.38 14.02 -9.12
C SER A 20 -2.34 12.67 -8.40
N PRO A 21 -2.97 11.61 -8.96
CA PRO A 21 -2.83 10.27 -8.44
C PRO A 21 -1.37 9.81 -8.39
N TYR A 22 -1.02 9.03 -7.37
CA TYR A 22 0.33 8.49 -7.20
C TYR A 22 0.31 7.07 -6.64
N VAL A 23 1.47 6.41 -6.74
CA VAL A 23 1.69 5.09 -6.18
C VAL A 23 2.44 5.19 -4.86
N LEU A 24 1.93 4.51 -3.84
CA LEU A 24 2.56 4.32 -2.55
C LEU A 24 3.09 2.89 -2.45
N VAL A 25 4.37 2.74 -2.12
CA VAL A 25 4.96 1.42 -1.85
C VAL A 25 4.68 1.02 -0.41
N LEU A 26 3.95 -0.09 -0.23
CA LEU A 26 3.53 -0.59 1.09
C LEU A 26 4.40 -1.74 1.60
N GLY A 27 5.08 -2.44 0.69
CA GLY A 27 6.02 -3.50 1.00
C GLY A 27 6.88 -3.84 -0.21
N ILE A 28 8.04 -4.44 0.04
CA ILE A 28 9.05 -4.77 -0.98
C ILE A 28 9.65 -6.17 -0.77
N ALA A 29 9.23 -6.88 0.26
CA ALA A 29 9.71 -8.24 0.52
C ALA A 29 8.96 -9.27 -0.35
N GLN A 30 9.53 -10.47 -0.45
CA GLN A 30 8.85 -11.62 -1.05
C GLN A 30 7.73 -12.12 -0.11
N ASP A 31 6.96 -13.12 -0.54
CA ASP A 31 5.78 -13.67 0.13
C ASP A 31 5.96 -13.98 1.62
N GLY A 32 7.17 -14.32 2.07
CA GLY A 32 7.46 -14.61 3.48
C GLY A 32 7.82 -13.41 4.34
N GLY A 33 7.89 -12.20 3.79
CA GLY A 33 8.31 -10.96 4.47
C GLY A 33 9.83 -10.82 4.59
N MET A 34 10.30 -9.96 5.48
CA MET A 34 11.69 -10.00 5.95
C MET A 34 11.71 -9.62 7.42
N PRO A 35 12.20 -10.48 8.32
CA PRO A 35 12.77 -11.80 8.07
C PRO A 35 11.71 -12.85 7.66
N HIS A 36 12.09 -13.84 6.84
CA HIS A 36 11.23 -14.99 6.55
C HIS A 36 11.05 -15.86 7.81
N ALA A 37 9.83 -16.35 8.05
CA ALA A 37 9.52 -17.26 9.15
C ALA A 37 10.50 -18.45 9.17
N GLY A 38 11.15 -18.67 10.32
CA GLY A 38 12.15 -19.73 10.50
C GLY A 38 13.52 -19.49 9.86
N CYS A 39 13.75 -18.38 9.15
CA CYS A 39 15.05 -18.11 8.50
C CYS A 39 16.11 -17.67 9.51
N MET A 40 17.18 -18.46 9.64
CA MET A 40 18.35 -18.17 10.51
C MET A 40 19.63 -17.89 9.72
N LYS A 41 19.53 -17.70 8.40
CA LYS A 41 20.66 -17.33 7.53
C LYS A 41 21.10 -15.89 7.80
N SER A 42 22.28 -15.51 7.30
CA SER A 42 22.84 -14.17 7.46
C SER A 42 21.92 -13.04 6.99
N CYS A 43 21.06 -13.29 5.99
CA CYS A 43 20.08 -12.32 5.51
C CYS A 43 18.92 -12.02 6.48
N CYS A 44 18.69 -12.85 7.52
CA CYS A 44 17.57 -12.68 8.45
C CYS A 44 17.98 -12.71 9.93
N LYS A 45 19.06 -13.43 10.28
CA LYS A 45 19.47 -13.69 11.68
C LYS A 45 19.54 -12.42 12.54
N ASP A 46 20.13 -11.35 12.01
CA ASP A 46 20.28 -10.09 12.75
C ASP A 46 19.05 -9.18 12.65
N ILE A 47 18.21 -9.37 11.61
CA ILE A 47 16.98 -8.60 11.40
C ILE A 47 15.93 -8.99 12.44
N TRP A 48 15.88 -10.25 12.88
CA TRP A 48 14.99 -10.71 13.96
C TRP A 48 15.10 -9.88 15.25
N LYS A 49 16.27 -9.29 15.52
CA LYS A 49 16.52 -8.46 16.70
C LYS A 49 16.23 -6.97 16.46
N LYS A 50 15.79 -6.61 15.26
CA LYS A 50 15.65 -5.23 14.75
C LYS A 50 14.30 -5.06 14.05
N PRO A 51 13.19 -4.97 14.82
CA PRO A 51 11.84 -4.86 14.27
C PRO A 51 11.68 -3.71 13.25
N GLU A 52 12.41 -2.61 13.44
CA GLU A 52 12.44 -1.47 12.53
C GLU A 52 13.00 -1.79 11.13
N LYS A 53 13.73 -2.90 11.00
CA LYS A 53 14.25 -3.41 9.73
C LYS A 53 13.35 -4.47 9.10
N HIS A 54 12.22 -4.79 9.71
CA HIS A 54 11.30 -5.75 9.13
C HIS A 54 10.65 -5.15 7.88
N LEU A 55 10.67 -5.90 6.78
CA LEU A 55 10.04 -5.50 5.53
C LEU A 55 8.75 -6.28 5.34
N LYS A 56 7.72 -5.57 4.90
CA LYS A 56 6.42 -6.14 4.57
C LYS A 56 6.45 -6.77 3.18
N VAL A 57 5.63 -7.80 2.99
CA VAL A 57 5.39 -8.47 1.71
C VAL A 57 4.96 -7.44 0.65
N SER A 58 5.40 -7.64 -0.59
CA SER A 58 5.23 -6.70 -1.69
C SER A 58 3.77 -6.34 -1.91
N ALA A 59 3.49 -5.05 -1.84
CA ALA A 59 2.22 -4.44 -2.20
C ALA A 59 2.43 -2.97 -2.50
N ILE A 60 1.54 -2.42 -3.33
CA ILE A 60 1.45 -0.99 -3.57
C ILE A 60 0.00 -0.52 -3.37
N ALA A 61 -0.18 0.77 -3.13
CA ALA A 61 -1.49 1.41 -3.27
C ALA A 61 -1.44 2.48 -4.36
N ILE A 62 -2.54 2.61 -5.09
CA ILE A 62 -2.83 3.76 -5.93
C ILE A 62 -3.69 4.70 -5.07
N ILE A 63 -3.25 5.94 -4.88
CA ILE A 63 -3.96 6.95 -4.11
C ILE A 63 -4.38 8.07 -5.05
N ASP A 64 -5.66 8.42 -5.01
CA ASP A 64 -6.21 9.62 -5.63
C ASP A 64 -6.48 10.68 -4.55
N PRO A 65 -5.66 11.75 -4.49
CA PRO A 65 -5.81 12.80 -3.48
C PRO A 65 -7.06 13.68 -3.68
N GLU A 66 -7.58 13.76 -4.90
CA GLU A 66 -8.75 14.60 -5.21
C GLU A 66 -10.01 13.97 -4.59
N THR A 67 -10.20 12.67 -4.79
CA THR A 67 -11.36 11.93 -4.28
C THR A 67 -11.13 11.33 -2.88
N LYS A 68 -9.88 11.34 -2.38
CA LYS A 68 -9.45 10.63 -1.17
C LYS A 68 -9.72 9.12 -1.23
N GLN A 69 -9.64 8.55 -2.42
CA GLN A 69 -9.85 7.12 -2.64
C GLN A 69 -8.51 6.41 -2.84
N SER A 70 -8.49 5.13 -2.53
CA SER A 70 -7.33 4.29 -2.78
C SER A 70 -7.71 2.88 -3.21
N TRP A 71 -6.78 2.27 -3.93
CA TRP A 71 -6.84 0.87 -4.33
C TRP A 71 -5.54 0.19 -3.94
N MET A 72 -5.62 -0.97 -3.31
CA MET A 72 -4.45 -1.77 -3.02
C MET A 72 -4.22 -2.79 -4.13
N ILE A 73 -2.97 -2.95 -4.54
CA ILE A 73 -2.53 -4.04 -5.39
C ILE A 73 -1.90 -5.07 -4.47
N ASP A 74 -2.54 -6.23 -4.43
CA ASP A 74 -2.37 -7.35 -3.51
C ASP A 74 -2.83 -7.09 -2.06
N ALA A 75 -3.46 -8.12 -1.48
CA ALA A 75 -3.82 -8.19 -0.07
C ALA A 75 -2.89 -9.20 0.62
N THR A 76 -1.77 -8.71 1.14
CA THR A 76 -0.68 -9.55 1.65
C THR A 76 -0.94 -10.06 3.07
N PRO A 77 -0.11 -10.99 3.62
CA PRO A 77 -0.13 -11.30 5.06
C PRO A 77 0.03 -10.08 5.98
N ASP A 78 0.67 -9.00 5.51
CA ASP A 78 0.87 -7.74 6.24
C ASP A 78 -0.27 -6.73 6.06
N PHE A 79 -1.39 -7.14 5.45
CA PHE A 79 -2.52 -6.28 5.13
C PHE A 79 -2.99 -5.37 6.27
N PRO A 80 -3.08 -5.79 7.55
CA PRO A 80 -3.51 -4.89 8.62
C PRO A 80 -2.66 -3.62 8.74
N ALA A 81 -1.35 -3.76 8.70
CA ALA A 81 -0.43 -2.62 8.79
C ALA A 81 -0.43 -1.80 7.49
N GLN A 82 -0.47 -2.46 6.34
CA GLN A 82 -0.51 -1.80 5.03
C GLN A 82 -1.80 -0.98 4.84
N HIS A 83 -2.95 -1.56 5.20
CA HIS A 83 -4.25 -0.88 5.21
C HIS A 83 -4.25 0.31 6.16
N GLN A 84 -3.64 0.19 7.34
CA GLN A 84 -3.57 1.31 8.30
C GLN A 84 -2.75 2.48 7.74
N ILE A 85 -1.64 2.22 7.04
CA ILE A 85 -0.87 3.27 6.34
C ILE A 85 -1.78 3.98 5.34
N VAL A 86 -2.44 3.23 4.46
CA VAL A 86 -3.32 3.78 3.41
C VAL A 86 -4.46 4.62 3.99
N THR A 87 -5.13 4.12 5.03
CA THR A 87 -6.37 4.72 5.53
C THR A 87 -6.21 5.74 6.65
N LYS A 88 -5.14 5.65 7.44
CA LYS A 88 -4.91 6.56 8.58
C LYS A 88 -3.79 7.55 8.32
N GLU A 89 -2.65 7.09 7.82
CA GLU A 89 -1.51 7.99 7.54
C GLU A 89 -1.76 8.82 6.28
N TYR A 90 -2.29 8.18 5.23
CA TYR A 90 -2.61 8.84 3.96
C TYR A 90 -4.08 9.28 3.85
N GLN A 91 -4.90 9.02 4.87
CA GLN A 91 -6.29 9.49 4.98
C GLN A 91 -7.16 9.18 3.75
N SER A 92 -6.93 8.03 3.12
CA SER A 92 -7.69 7.58 1.94
C SER A 92 -8.66 6.45 2.30
N GLU A 93 -9.77 6.35 1.57
CA GLU A 93 -10.73 5.26 1.72
C GLU A 93 -10.42 4.14 0.73
N LEU A 94 -10.25 2.91 1.22
CA LEU A 94 -10.04 1.75 0.36
C LEU A 94 -11.29 1.45 -0.46
N LYS A 95 -11.20 1.59 -1.79
CA LYS A 95 -12.30 1.36 -2.75
C LYS A 95 -12.20 0.04 -3.50
N GLY A 96 -11.10 -0.68 -3.40
CA GLY A 96 -10.97 -1.99 -4.01
C GLY A 96 -9.57 -2.57 -3.87
N ILE A 97 -9.47 -3.86 -4.19
CA ILE A 97 -8.23 -4.62 -4.18
C ILE A 97 -8.06 -5.29 -5.53
N PHE A 98 -6.89 -5.18 -6.13
CA PHE A 98 -6.51 -5.94 -7.32
C PHE A 98 -5.51 -7.01 -6.91
N LEU A 99 -5.79 -8.27 -7.21
CA LEU A 99 -4.85 -9.37 -7.01
C LEU A 99 -4.04 -9.58 -8.29
N THR A 100 -2.72 -9.64 -8.17
CA THR A 100 -1.83 -9.94 -9.29
C THR A 100 -1.85 -11.43 -9.64
N HIS A 101 -1.85 -12.31 -8.63
CA HIS A 101 -1.88 -13.77 -8.78
C HIS A 101 -2.19 -14.50 -7.45
N GLY A 102 -2.40 -15.82 -7.52
CA GLY A 102 -2.86 -16.66 -6.41
C GLY A 102 -1.77 -17.25 -5.52
N HIS A 103 -0.73 -16.50 -5.16
CA HIS A 103 0.25 -16.93 -4.15
C HIS A 103 -0.04 -16.36 -2.77
N ILE A 104 0.41 -17.05 -1.73
CA ILE A 104 0.11 -16.70 -0.34
C ILE A 104 0.54 -15.28 0.02
N GLY A 105 1.59 -14.74 -0.63
CA GLY A 105 2.03 -13.36 -0.42
C GLY A 105 1.02 -12.30 -0.88
N HIS A 106 0.02 -12.67 -1.68
CA HIS A 106 -0.75 -11.71 -2.47
C HIS A 106 -2.25 -11.70 -2.20
N TYR A 107 -2.83 -12.77 -1.65
CA TYR A 107 -4.28 -12.84 -1.40
C TYR A 107 -4.66 -13.12 0.06
N THR A 108 -3.74 -13.59 0.91
CA THR A 108 -4.12 -14.06 2.26
C THR A 108 -4.64 -12.94 3.14
N GLY A 109 -4.30 -11.68 2.87
CA GLY A 109 -4.81 -10.51 3.58
C GLY A 109 -6.32 -10.30 3.40
N LEU A 110 -6.94 -10.92 2.38
CA LEU A 110 -8.39 -10.87 2.20
C LEU A 110 -9.17 -11.43 3.39
N ILE A 111 -8.55 -12.29 4.20
CA ILE A 111 -9.17 -12.80 5.45
C ILE A 111 -9.59 -11.66 6.39
N HIS A 112 -8.91 -10.51 6.34
CA HIS A 112 -9.21 -9.37 7.19
C HIS A 112 -10.48 -8.62 6.76
N LEU A 113 -10.96 -8.81 5.53
CA LEU A 113 -12.23 -8.22 5.08
C LEU A 113 -13.44 -8.93 5.71
N GLY A 114 -13.26 -10.15 6.21
CA GLY A 114 -14.30 -10.99 6.78
C GLY A 114 -14.99 -10.40 8.01
N ARG A 115 -16.10 -11.05 8.41
CA ARG A 115 -16.95 -10.62 9.52
C ARG A 115 -16.21 -10.55 10.85
N GLU A 116 -15.24 -11.44 11.11
CA GLU A 116 -14.52 -11.46 12.39
C GLU A 116 -13.50 -10.33 12.57
N VAL A 117 -13.13 -9.62 11.49
CA VAL A 117 -12.07 -8.61 11.54
C VAL A 117 -12.62 -7.23 11.19
N MET A 118 -12.83 -6.93 9.90
CA MET A 118 -13.33 -5.61 9.49
C MET A 118 -14.85 -5.56 9.37
N GLY A 119 -15.52 -6.71 9.14
CA GLY A 119 -16.93 -6.70 8.76
C GLY A 119 -17.19 -5.89 7.50
N ALA A 120 -16.21 -5.87 6.59
CA ALA A 120 -16.30 -5.08 5.37
C ALA A 120 -17.41 -5.63 4.47
N SER A 121 -18.13 -4.73 3.81
CA SER A 121 -19.21 -5.10 2.89
C SER A 121 -18.89 -4.55 1.51
N SER A 122 -19.03 -5.42 0.51
CA SER A 122 -18.96 -5.04 -0.90
C SER A 122 -17.68 -4.30 -1.33
N ILE A 123 -16.52 -4.63 -0.75
CA ILE A 123 -15.23 -4.18 -1.30
C ILE A 123 -14.96 -4.97 -2.58
N PRO A 124 -14.87 -4.32 -3.75
CA PRO A 124 -14.53 -5.01 -5.00
C PRO A 124 -13.14 -5.64 -4.93
N VAL A 125 -13.07 -6.91 -5.32
CA VAL A 125 -11.80 -7.63 -5.51
C VAL A 125 -11.71 -8.04 -6.98
N TYR A 126 -10.66 -7.59 -7.65
CA TYR A 126 -10.38 -7.88 -9.05
C TYR A 126 -9.24 -8.89 -9.14
N ALA A 127 -9.37 -9.88 -10.02
CA ALA A 127 -8.34 -10.87 -10.30
C ALA A 127 -8.27 -11.13 -11.82
N MET A 128 -7.11 -11.58 -12.30
CA MET A 128 -6.89 -12.01 -13.68
C MET A 128 -7.00 -13.52 -13.85
#